data_AF-A0A455UC01-F1
#
_entry.id   AF-A0A455UC01-F1
#
_cell.length_a   1.000
_cell.length_b   1.000
_cell.length_c   1.000
_cell.angle_alpha   90.00
_cell.angle_beta   90.00
_cell.angle_gamma   90.00
#
_symmetry.space_group_name_H-M   'P 1'
#
loop_
_entity.id
_entity.type
_entity.pdbx_description
1 polymer ?
#
loop_
_entity_poly.entity_id
_entity_poly.type
_entity_poly.pdbx_seq_one_letter_code
_entity_poly.pdbx_strand_id
1 'polypeptide(L)'
;MAVLNCGNPSDDSLAILEAYKDFDIEVLQQDRGIRLKLTNAPAEAFVDGRMIRGIREHLSSIIRDIVYVYNEIQHHNRFDLSTGEGTTNAVFHILRKAGTLKPGRDPSLVVCWGGHSIPEKSTNIPKMWVTT
;
A
#
# COMPACT_ATOMS: atom_id res chain seq x y z
N MET A 1 -4.66 -2.13 9.29
CA MET A 1 -5.62 -3.23 9.11
C MET A 1 -5.57 -3.85 7.72
N ALA A 2 -5.91 -3.12 6.64
CA ALA A 2 -6.04 -3.69 5.28
C ALA A 2 -4.89 -4.61 4.83
N VAL A 3 -3.63 -4.18 4.99
CA VAL A 3 -2.45 -4.99 4.60
C VAL A 3 -2.25 -6.25 5.42
N LEU A 4 -2.70 -6.26 6.67
CA LEU A 4 -2.59 -7.44 7.54
C LEU A 4 -3.66 -8.49 7.20
N ASN A 5 -4.74 -8.09 6.52
CA ASN A 5 -5.85 -8.97 6.16
C ASN A 5 -5.88 -9.29 4.65
N CYS A 6 -4.78 -9.03 3.94
CA CYS A 6 -4.64 -9.40 2.53
C CYS A 6 -4.71 -10.92 2.39
N GLY A 7 -5.64 -11.41 1.56
CA GLY A 7 -5.88 -12.85 1.34
C GLY A 7 -7.15 -13.38 2.00
N ASN A 8 -7.86 -12.56 2.79
CA ASN A 8 -9.19 -12.89 3.25
C ASN A 8 -10.20 -12.78 2.08
N PRO A 9 -11.04 -13.79 1.83
CA PRO A 9 -12.03 -13.76 0.75
C PRO A 9 -13.23 -12.85 1.05
N SER A 10 -13.32 -12.26 2.24
CA SER A 10 -14.37 -11.31 2.58
C SER A 10 -14.11 -9.94 1.95
N ASP A 11 -15.06 -9.49 1.13
CA ASP A 11 -15.07 -8.15 0.54
C ASP A 11 -15.67 -7.09 1.49
N ASP A 12 -16.14 -7.50 2.68
CA ASP A 12 -16.75 -6.58 3.66
C ASP A 12 -15.68 -5.95 4.58
N SER A 13 -15.24 -4.76 4.17
CA SER A 13 -14.28 -3.95 4.94
C SER A 13 -14.78 -3.52 6.33
N LEU A 14 -16.09 -3.35 6.52
CA LEU A 14 -16.67 -2.98 7.82
C LEU A 14 -16.63 -4.18 8.75
N ALA A 15 -17.08 -5.35 8.31
CA ALA A 15 -17.02 -6.58 9.10
C ALA A 15 -15.58 -6.89 9.56
N ILE A 16 -14.58 -6.62 8.70
CA ILE A 16 -13.16 -6.77 9.06
C ILE A 16 -12.75 -5.80 10.17
N LEU A 17 -13.08 -4.51 10.04
CA LEU A 17 -12.78 -3.53 11.08
C LEU A 17 -13.48 -3.87 12.39
N GLU A 18 -14.69 -4.43 12.32
CA GLU A 18 -15.44 -4.85 13.49
C GLU A 18 -14.87 -6.11 14.16
N ALA A 19 -14.38 -7.07 13.37
CA ALA A 19 -13.77 -8.29 13.89
C ALA A 19 -12.46 -8.01 14.65
N TYR A 20 -11.76 -6.94 14.28
CA TYR A 20 -10.48 -6.54 14.88
C TYR A 20 -10.55 -5.14 15.50
N LYS A 21 -11.60 -4.85 16.27
CA LYS A 21 -11.78 -3.57 16.98
C LYS A 21 -10.64 -3.24 17.95
N ASP A 22 -10.02 -4.26 18.53
CA ASP A 22 -8.93 -4.12 19.50
C ASP A 22 -7.54 -4.11 18.86
N PHE A 23 -7.44 -4.08 17.52
CA PHE A 23 -6.17 -3.95 16.84
C PHE A 23 -5.59 -2.56 17.00
N ASP A 24 -4.30 -2.51 17.31
CA ASP A 24 -3.56 -1.27 17.43
C ASP A 24 -2.16 -1.36 16.80
N ILE A 25 -1.66 -0.21 16.33
CA ILE A 25 -0.34 -0.05 15.73
C ILE A 25 0.37 1.16 16.31
N GLU A 26 1.52 0.91 16.93
CA GLU A 26 2.36 1.95 17.52
C GLU A 26 3.70 2.04 16.79
N VAL A 27 4.14 3.27 16.54
CA VAL A 27 5.48 3.57 16.01
C VAL A 27 6.41 3.86 17.18
N LEU A 28 7.42 3.02 17.35
CA LEU A 28 8.44 3.14 18.40
C LEU A 28 9.74 3.66 17.78
N GLN A 29 10.25 4.77 18.28
CA GLN A 29 11.59 5.25 17.93
C GLN A 29 12.66 4.42 18.66
N GLN A 30 13.75 4.13 17.96
CA GLN A 30 14.92 3.40 18.44
C GLN A 30 16.19 4.06 17.90
N ASP A 31 17.34 3.76 18.50
CA ASP A 31 18.64 4.34 18.11
C ASP A 31 18.99 4.15 16.62
N ARG A 32 18.48 3.08 15.99
CA ARG A 32 18.73 2.74 14.58
C ARG A 32 17.51 2.84 13.68
N GLY A 33 16.51 3.62 14.07
CA GLY A 33 15.33 3.92 13.22
C GLY A 33 14.01 3.66 13.92
N ILE A 34 13.00 3.27 13.14
CA ILE A 34 11.65 3.03 13.64
C ILE A 34 11.37 1.53 13.77
N ARG A 35 10.61 1.17 14.81
CA ARG A 35 10.00 -0.15 14.97
C ARG A 35 8.49 -0.01 15.02
N LEU A 36 7.80 -1.02 14.53
CA LEU A 36 6.35 -1.12 14.68
C LEU A 36 6.03 -2.15 15.74
N LYS A 37 5.18 -1.75 16.68
CA LYS A 37 4.53 -2.65 17.61
C LYS A 37 3.09 -2.81 17.14
N LEU A 38 2.69 -4.06 16.95
CA LEU A 38 1.33 -4.43 16.59
C LEU A 38 0.69 -5.16 17.77
N THR A 39 -0.51 -4.75 18.12
CA THR A 39 -1.32 -5.37 19.18
C THR A 39 -2.57 -5.96 18.54
N ASN A 40 -2.92 -7.20 18.90
CA ASN A 40 -4.08 -7.93 18.35
C ASN A 40 -4.13 -7.96 16.81
N ALA A 41 -2.98 -8.15 16.17
CA ALA A 41 -2.92 -8.32 14.72
C ALA A 41 -3.56 -9.65 14.27
N PRO A 42 -4.18 -9.70 13.08
CA PRO A 42 -4.69 -10.94 12.49
C PRO A 42 -3.63 -12.06 12.49
N ALA A 43 -4.01 -13.24 12.96
CA ALA A 43 -3.09 -14.39 13.05
C ALA A 43 -2.62 -14.84 11.65
N GLU A 44 -3.46 -14.65 10.65
CA GLU A 44 -3.23 -14.93 9.23
C GLU A 44 -2.03 -14.15 8.66
N ALA A 45 -1.64 -13.04 9.29
CA ALA A 45 -0.46 -12.28 8.90
C ALA A 45 0.87 -12.94 9.33
N PHE A 46 0.82 -14.06 10.06
CA PHE A 46 1.96 -14.75 10.66
C PHE A 46 2.02 -16.22 10.25
N VAL A 47 3.24 -16.73 10.08
CA VAL A 47 3.56 -18.16 9.93
C VAL A 47 4.61 -18.49 10.98
N ASP A 48 4.34 -19.49 11.83
CA ASP A 48 5.19 -19.87 12.97
C ASP A 48 5.56 -18.68 13.89
N GLY A 49 4.58 -17.81 14.14
CA GLY A 49 4.75 -16.60 14.95
C GLY A 49 5.61 -15.51 14.30
N ARG A 50 6.03 -15.69 13.04
CA ARG A 50 6.78 -14.69 12.27
C ARG A 50 5.89 -14.06 11.21
N MET A 51 5.91 -12.73 11.14
CA MET A 51 5.14 -12.01 10.13
C MET A 51 5.62 -12.37 8.72
N ILE A 52 4.65 -12.57 7.81
CA ILE A 52 4.92 -12.79 6.39
C ILE A 52 5.74 -11.61 5.84
N ARG A 53 6.80 -11.94 5.09
CA ARG A 53 7.76 -10.95 4.59
C ARG A 53 7.10 -9.84 3.76
N GLY A 54 6.18 -10.19 2.85
CA GLY A 54 5.48 -9.21 2.00
C GLY A 54 4.63 -8.24 2.80
N ILE A 55 3.93 -8.72 3.84
CA ILE A 55 3.15 -7.87 4.76
C ILE A 55 4.05 -6.84 5.44
N ARG A 56 5.21 -7.28 5.96
CA ARG A 56 6.19 -6.38 6.58
C ARG A 56 6.75 -5.33 5.61
N GLU A 57 7.01 -5.72 4.36
CA GLU A 57 7.47 -4.81 3.30
C GLU A 57 6.38 -3.78 2.95
N HIS A 58 5.12 -4.19 2.90
CA HIS A 58 3.98 -3.30 2.71
C HIS A 58 3.79 -2.33 3.88
N LEU A 59 3.88 -2.79 5.14
CA LEU A 59 3.81 -1.91 6.32
C LEU A 59 4.89 -0.82 6.27
N SER A 60 6.10 -1.21 5.88
CA SER A 60 7.22 -0.27 5.74
C SER A 60 6.97 0.75 4.62
N SER A 61 6.38 0.31 3.50
CA SER A 61 6.01 1.17 2.37
C SER A 61 4.90 2.17 2.76
N ILE A 62 3.87 1.71 3.47
CA ILE A 62 2.78 2.56 3.96
C ILE A 62 3.31 3.70 4.82
N ILE A 63 4.19 3.40 5.78
CA ILE A 63 4.73 4.44 6.68
C ILE A 63 5.54 5.46 5.90
N ARG A 64 6.42 5.00 5.00
CA ARG A 64 7.18 5.88 4.13
C ARG A 64 6.26 6.82 3.35
N ASP A 65 5.20 6.29 2.76
CA ASP A 65 4.31 7.06 1.89
C ASP A 65 3.44 8.03 2.68
N ILE A 66 2.87 7.62 3.83
CA ILE A 66 2.09 8.50 4.71
C ILE A 66 2.96 9.65 5.24
N VAL A 67 4.15 9.34 5.76
CA VAL A 67 5.06 10.37 6.32
C VAL A 67 5.51 11.33 5.23
N TYR A 68 5.81 10.83 4.03
CA TYR A 68 6.22 11.67 2.92
C TYR A 68 5.09 12.59 2.43
N VAL A 69 3.89 12.05 2.23
CA VAL A 69 2.74 12.84 1.77
C VAL A 69 2.37 13.92 2.80
N TYR A 70 2.30 13.54 4.07
CA TYR A 70 1.93 14.48 5.13
C TYR A 70 2.95 15.63 5.24
N ASN A 71 4.25 15.32 5.33
CA ASN A 71 5.26 16.36 5.51
C ASN A 71 5.52 17.14 4.22
N GLU A 72 5.89 16.45 3.14
CA GLU A 72 6.48 17.09 1.95
C GLU A 72 5.45 17.57 0.94
N ILE A 73 4.27 16.95 0.89
CA ILE A 73 3.23 17.30 -0.09
C ILE A 73 2.20 18.24 0.53
N GLN A 74 1.70 17.96 1.73
CA GLN A 74 0.62 18.74 2.35
C GLN A 74 1.11 19.95 3.14
N HIS A 75 2.21 19.85 3.89
CA HIS A 75 2.58 20.89 4.85
C HIS A 75 3.63 21.89 4.34
N HIS A 76 4.40 21.52 3.32
CA HIS A 76 5.53 22.33 2.86
C HIS A 76 5.19 23.34 1.74
N ASN A 77 3.92 23.52 1.34
CA ASN A 77 3.46 24.38 0.21
C ASN A 77 4.32 24.25 -1.06
N ARG A 78 5.00 23.10 -1.21
CA ARG A 78 5.98 22.86 -2.27
C ARG A 78 5.30 22.62 -3.62
N PHE A 79 4.06 22.16 -3.59
CA PHE A 79 3.24 21.84 -4.74
C PHE A 79 1.89 22.52 -4.58
N ASP A 80 1.46 23.28 -5.58
CA ASP A 80 0.09 23.78 -5.66
C ASP A 80 -0.81 22.70 -6.26
N LEU A 81 -1.48 21.93 -5.40
CA LEU A 81 -2.37 20.84 -5.80
C LEU A 81 -3.67 21.32 -6.48
N SER A 82 -3.93 22.64 -6.53
CA SER A 82 -5.03 23.19 -7.32
C SER A 82 -4.70 23.28 -8.82
N THR A 83 -3.42 23.11 -9.18
CA THR A 83 -2.94 23.18 -10.56
C THR A 83 -2.59 21.80 -11.12
N GLY A 84 -2.70 21.64 -12.44
CA GLY A 84 -2.27 20.42 -13.12
C GLY A 84 -0.76 20.16 -13.00
N GLU A 85 0.05 21.22 -13.03
CA GLU A 85 1.51 21.13 -12.86
C GLU A 85 1.88 20.69 -11.44
N GLY A 86 1.33 21.34 -10.41
CA GLY A 86 1.59 20.97 -9.02
C GLY A 86 1.14 19.55 -8.70
N THR A 87 -0.01 19.13 -9.22
CA THR A 87 -0.49 17.74 -9.09
C THR A 87 0.46 16.74 -9.76
N THR A 88 0.89 17.01 -10.99
CA THR A 88 1.82 16.14 -11.73
C THR A 88 3.15 15.99 -11.01
N ASN A 89 3.70 17.11 -10.53
CA ASN A 89 4.93 17.13 -9.77
C ASN A 89 4.80 16.37 -8.43
N ALA A 90 3.68 16.53 -7.71
CA ALA A 90 3.43 15.78 -6.48
C ALA A 90 3.41 14.26 -6.74
N VAL A 91 2.68 13.80 -7.77
CA VAL A 91 2.64 12.37 -8.15
C VAL A 91 4.04 11.84 -8.51
N PHE A 92 4.79 12.59 -9.32
CA PHE A 92 6.18 12.22 -9.66
C PHE A 92 7.05 12.07 -8.41
N HIS A 93 6.95 13.01 -7.48
CA HIS A 93 7.73 13.02 -6.25
C HIS A 93 7.38 11.85 -5.32
N ILE A 94 6.10 11.49 -5.21
CA ILE A 94 5.65 10.31 -4.46
C ILE A 94 6.25 9.04 -5.05
N LEU A 95 6.11 8.82 -6.37
CA LEU A 95 6.66 7.64 -7.05
C LEU A 95 8.20 7.58 -6.96
N ARG A 96 8.87 8.73 -7.09
CA ARG A 96 10.32 8.84 -6.92
C ARG A 96 10.74 8.46 -5.51
N LYS A 97 10.05 8.95 -4.48
CA LYS A 97 10.35 8.61 -3.07
C LYS A 97 10.07 7.15 -2.77
N ALA A 98 9.05 6.57 -3.40
CA ALA A 98 8.76 5.15 -3.33
C ALA A 98 9.82 4.27 -4.03
N GLY A 99 10.72 4.88 -4.80
CA GLY A 99 11.80 4.18 -5.51
C GLY A 99 11.31 3.36 -6.71
N THR A 100 10.11 3.65 -7.22
CA THR A 100 9.48 2.93 -8.34
C THR A 100 9.99 3.42 -9.70
N LEU A 101 10.41 4.68 -9.80
CA LEU A 101 11.01 5.24 -11.00
C LEU A 101 12.48 4.82 -11.10
N LYS A 102 12.81 3.98 -12.09
CA LYS A 102 14.18 3.51 -12.37
C LYS A 102 14.72 4.19 -13.64
N PRO A 103 15.68 5.12 -13.54
CA PRO A 103 16.25 5.78 -14.71
C PRO A 103 17.07 4.81 -15.57
N GLY A 104 17.10 5.04 -16.88
CA GLY A 104 17.93 4.27 -17.82
C GLY A 104 17.44 2.84 -18.10
N ARG A 105 16.21 2.52 -17.74
CA ARG A 105 15.57 1.24 -18.06
C ARG A 105 14.65 1.41 -19.26
N ASP A 106 14.74 0.48 -20.22
CA ASP A 106 13.80 0.45 -21.33
C ASP A 106 12.35 0.23 -20.84
N PRO A 107 11.33 0.79 -21.52
CA PRO A 107 9.94 0.63 -21.12
C PRO A 107 9.54 -0.85 -20.99
N SER A 108 9.24 -1.28 -19.76
CA SER A 108 8.89 -2.66 -19.45
C SER A 108 7.77 -2.77 -18.40
N LEU A 109 6.93 -1.73 -18.29
CA LEU A 109 5.81 -1.67 -17.34
C LEU A 109 4.51 -1.71 -18.14
N VAL A 110 3.60 -2.59 -17.74
CA VAL A 110 2.26 -2.72 -18.30
C VAL A 110 1.26 -2.45 -17.19
N VAL A 111 0.24 -1.64 -17.48
CA VAL A 111 -0.85 -1.39 -16.52
C VAL A 111 -2.04 -2.29 -16.86
N CYS A 112 -2.51 -3.03 -15.86
CA CYS A 112 -3.59 -4.00 -15.99
C CYS A 112 -4.82 -3.54 -15.21
N TRP A 113 -6.00 -3.57 -15.86
CA TRP A 113 -7.27 -3.19 -15.25
C TRP A 113 -8.25 -4.38 -15.32
N GLY A 114 -8.98 -4.63 -14.23
CA GLY A 114 -9.92 -5.75 -14.09
C GLY A 114 -10.85 -5.58 -12.89
N GLY A 115 -11.92 -6.37 -12.84
CA GLY A 115 -12.88 -6.35 -11.72
C GLY A 115 -12.38 -7.13 -10.50
N HIS A 116 -12.77 -6.68 -9.30
CA HIS A 116 -12.41 -7.31 -8.01
C HIS A 116 -13.10 -8.67 -7.80
N SER A 117 -14.34 -8.82 -8.26
CA SER A 117 -15.12 -10.07 -8.13
C SER A 117 -15.49 -10.60 -9.52
N ILE A 118 -14.83 -11.68 -9.95
CA ILE A 118 -15.03 -12.29 -11.28
C ILE A 118 -15.68 -13.67 -11.10
N PRO A 119 -16.88 -13.92 -11.66
CA PRO A 119 -17.52 -15.23 -11.59
C PRO A 119 -16.68 -16.33 -12.27
N GLU A 120 -16.63 -17.50 -11.65
CA GLU A 120 -15.91 -18.70 -12.11
C GLU A 120 -16.32 -19.15 -13.53
N LYS A 121 -17.51 -18.74 -14.01
CA LYS A 121 -18.07 -19.13 -15.32
C LYS A 121 -17.56 -18.29 -16.51
N SER A 122 -16.61 -17.37 -16.32
CA SER A 122 -15.95 -16.71 -17.44
C SER A 122 -14.83 -17.61 -17.97
N THR A 123 -14.94 -18.03 -19.24
CA THR A 123 -13.94 -18.82 -20.00
C THR A 123 -12.50 -18.49 -19.62
N ASN A 124 -11.89 -19.29 -18.73
CA ASN A 124 -10.48 -19.53 -18.37
C ASN A 124 -9.38 -18.48 -18.63
N ILE A 125 -9.73 -17.20 -18.80
CA ILE A 125 -8.84 -16.09 -19.04
C ILE A 125 -9.44 -14.89 -18.28
N PRO A 126 -8.77 -14.37 -17.23
CA PRO A 126 -9.17 -13.10 -16.63
C PRO A 126 -9.24 -12.06 -17.75
N LYS A 127 -10.41 -11.41 -17.94
CA LYS A 127 -10.54 -10.29 -18.88
C LYS A 127 -9.76 -9.10 -18.31
N MET A 128 -8.45 -9.13 -18.51
CA MET A 128 -7.51 -8.11 -18.09
C MET A 128 -7.24 -7.21 -19.29
N TRP A 129 -7.61 -5.93 -19.17
CA TRP A 129 -7.25 -4.94 -20.18
C TRP A 129 -5.83 -4.49 -19.90
N VAL A 130 -4.97 -4.64 -20.90
CA VAL A 130 -3.56 -4.29 -20.85
C VAL A 130 -3.37 -3.00 -21.64
N THR A 131 -2.86 -1.95 -20.99
CA THR A 131 -2.40 -0.73 -21.65
C THR A 131 -0.89 -0.61 -21.52
N THR A 132 -0.20 -0.38 -22.64
CA THR A 132 1.21 0.03 -22.69
C THR A 132 1.36 1.52 -22.45
#